data_AF-A0A7I0JQR5-F1
#
_entry.id   AF-A0A7I0JQR5-F1
#
_cell.length_a   1.000
_cell.length_b   1.000
_cell.length_c   1.000
_cell.angle_alpha   90.00
_cell.angle_beta   90.00
_cell.angle_gamma   90.00
#
_symmetry.space_group_name_H-M   'P 1'
#
loop_
_entity.id
_entity.type
_entity.pdbx_description
1 polymer ?
#
loop_
_entity_poly.entity_id
_entity_poly.type
_entity_poly.pdbx_seq_one_letter_code
_entity_poly.pdbx_strand_id
1 'polypeptide(L)' 'VDSPATFVAQAATVGTYGSFSIDSAGAWTYTASSAHNEFAAGTTYTDTFDVVSADGTHTSVTINIDG' A
#
# COMPACT_ATOMS: atom_id res chain seq x y z
N VAL A 1 7.89 4.93 27.86
CA VAL A 1 7.15 3.81 27.23
C VAL A 1 6.89 4.25 25.80
N ASP A 2 7.28 3.44 24.81
CA ASP A 2 6.91 3.72 23.42
C ASP A 2 5.49 3.19 23.22
N SER A 3 4.60 4.00 22.69
CA SER A 3 3.24 3.54 22.38
C SER A 3 3.28 2.75 21.07
N PRO A 4 2.44 1.72 20.88
CA PRO A 4 2.34 1.09 19.56
C PRO A 4 2.02 2.15 18.51
N ALA A 5 2.80 2.16 17.41
CA ALA A 5 2.53 3.03 16.28
C ALA A 5 1.12 2.71 15.77
N THR A 6 0.29 3.75 15.67
CA THR A 6 -1.08 3.63 15.17
C THR A 6 -1.19 4.41 13.86
N PHE A 7 -1.97 3.88 12.92
CA PHE A 7 -2.20 4.50 11.62
C PHE A 7 -3.65 4.95 11.47
N VAL A 8 -3.87 5.93 10.58
CA VAL A 8 -5.21 6.24 10.08
C VAL A 8 -5.62 5.11 9.14
N ALA A 9 -6.68 4.39 9.49
CA ALA A 9 -7.15 3.28 8.67
C ALA A 9 -7.59 3.78 7.27
N GLN A 10 -7.16 3.07 6.25
CA GLN A 10 -7.52 3.31 4.85
C GLN A 10 -8.09 2.03 4.26
N ALA A 11 -9.17 2.14 3.50
CA ALA A 11 -9.84 1.00 2.90
C ALA A 11 -9.99 1.21 1.40
N ALA A 12 -9.58 0.21 0.63
CA ALA A 12 -9.69 0.16 -0.82
C ALA A 12 -9.17 1.43 -1.53
N THR A 13 -8.05 1.98 -1.04
CA THR A 13 -7.33 3.08 -1.71
C THR A 13 -6.87 2.59 -3.09
N VAL A 14 -7.44 3.16 -4.14
CA VAL A 14 -7.16 2.73 -5.53
C VAL A 14 -5.77 3.21 -5.95
N GLY A 15 -4.93 2.26 -6.36
CA GLY A 15 -3.67 2.49 -7.04
C GLY A 15 -3.78 2.24 -8.55
N THR A 16 -2.64 2.18 -9.22
CA THR A 16 -2.53 1.96 -10.67
C THR A 16 -2.81 0.51 -11.04
N TYR A 17 -2.25 -0.43 -10.28
CA TYR A 17 -2.32 -1.86 -10.58
C TYR A 17 -3.21 -2.62 -9.60
N GLY A 18 -3.62 -1.98 -8.50
CA GLY A 18 -4.42 -2.63 -7.48
C GLY A 18 -5.03 -1.68 -6.49
N SER A 19 -5.46 -2.22 -5.36
CA SER A 19 -6.05 -1.46 -4.26
C SER A 19 -5.33 -1.81 -2.95
N PHE A 20 -5.14 -0.79 -2.12
CA PHE A 20 -4.45 -0.88 -0.85
C PHE A 20 -5.41 -0.63 0.31
N SER A 21 -5.26 -1.38 1.39
CA SER A 21 -5.93 -1.11 2.66
C SER A 21 -4.93 -1.26 3.81
N ILE A 22 -5.08 -0.46 4.86
CA ILE A 22 -4.30 -0.56 6.10
C ILE A 22 -5.22 -0.33 7.29
N ASP A 23 -5.08 -1.13 8.33
CA ASP A 23 -5.79 -0.93 9.59
C ASP A 23 -5.00 -0.02 10.55
N SER A 24 -5.61 0.34 11.68
CA SER A 24 -4.96 1.20 12.66
C SER A 24 -3.79 0.56 13.39
N ALA A 25 -3.62 -0.77 13.31
CA ALA A 25 -2.47 -1.49 13.82
C ALA A 25 -1.33 -1.59 12.78
N GLY A 26 -1.54 -1.07 11.57
CA GLY A 26 -0.58 -1.10 10.48
C GLY A 26 -0.58 -2.39 9.66
N ALA A 27 -1.52 -3.31 9.90
CA ALA A 27 -1.69 -4.47 9.04
C ALA A 27 -2.31 -4.01 7.72
N TRP A 28 -1.64 -4.33 6.63
CA TRP A 28 -2.03 -3.87 5.30
C TRP A 28 -2.27 -5.02 4.34
N THR A 29 -3.10 -4.77 3.34
CA THR A 29 -3.35 -5.66 2.22
C THR A 29 -3.25 -4.90 0.92
N TYR A 30 -2.76 -5.59 -0.11
CA TYR A 30 -2.76 -5.13 -1.48
C TYR A 30 -3.45 -6.17 -2.35
N THR A 31 -4.41 -5.75 -3.16
CA THR A 31 -5.14 -6.62 -4.08
C THR A 31 -4.99 -6.09 -5.50
N ALA A 32 -4.36 -6.87 -6.38
CA ALA A 32 -4.28 -6.54 -7.80
C ALA A 32 -5.69 -6.40 -8.40
N SER A 33 -5.87 -5.40 -9.25
CA SER A 33 -7.18 -5.06 -9.83
C SER A 33 -7.62 -6.05 -10.91
N SER A 34 -6.66 -6.63 -11.62
CA SER A 34 -6.87 -7.67 -12.63
C SER A 34 -5.62 -8.53 -12.81
N ALA A 35 -5.69 -9.53 -13.69
CA ALA A 35 -4.48 -10.13 -14.24
C ALA A 35 -3.78 -9.09 -15.14
N HIS A 36 -2.51 -8.78 -14.85
CA HIS A 36 -1.69 -7.85 -15.61
C HIS A 36 -0.84 -8.59 -16.65
N ASN A 37 -1.50 -9.09 -17.70
CA ASN A 37 -0.84 -9.85 -18.77
C ASN A 37 0.08 -8.99 -19.64
N GLU A 38 -0.05 -7.67 -19.55
CA GLU A 38 0.80 -6.67 -20.17
C GLU A 38 2.16 -6.49 -19.46
N PHE A 39 2.34 -7.09 -18.29
CA PHE A 39 3.61 -7.00 -17.57
C PHE A 39 4.69 -7.82 -18.26
N ALA A 40 5.88 -7.23 -18.36
CA ALA A 40 7.02 -7.85 -19.01
C ALA A 40 7.97 -8.47 -17.97
N ALA A 41 8.37 -9.72 -18.23
CA ALA A 41 9.32 -10.45 -17.42
C ALA A 41 10.58 -9.62 -17.09
N GLY A 42 10.89 -9.48 -15.80
CA GLY A 42 12.06 -8.74 -15.32
C GLY A 42 11.90 -7.22 -15.30
N THR A 43 10.69 -6.71 -15.52
CA THR A 43 10.33 -5.31 -15.28
C THR A 43 9.62 -5.19 -13.94
N THR A 44 10.01 -4.22 -13.12
CA THR A 44 9.31 -3.90 -11.87
C THR A 44 8.33 -2.76 -12.11
N TYR A 45 7.07 -3.01 -11.77
CA TYR A 45 5.98 -2.04 -11.73
C TYR A 45 5.79 -1.58 -10.28
N THR A 46 5.21 -0.40 -10.07
CA THR A 46 5.16 0.19 -8.73
C THR A 46 3.85 0.93 -8.47
N ASP A 47 3.27 0.66 -7.31
CA ASP A 47 2.27 1.51 -6.67
C ASP A 47 2.84 2.13 -5.39
N THR A 48 2.48 3.38 -5.09
CA THR A 48 2.90 4.06 -3.85
C THR A 48 1.68 4.70 -3.19
N PHE A 49 1.51 4.42 -1.91
CA PHE A 49 0.40 4.90 -1.10
C PHE A 49 0.93 5.75 0.06
N ASP A 50 0.36 6.95 0.21
CA ASP A 50 0.58 7.79 1.38
C ASP A 50 -0.23 7.25 2.56
N VAL A 51 0.44 6.96 3.68
CA VAL A 51 -0.19 6.52 4.91
C VAL A 51 0.16 7.48 6.04
N VAL A 52 -0.81 7.74 6.91
CA VAL A 52 -0.68 8.74 7.96
C VAL A 52 -0.69 8.03 9.31
N SER A 53 0.30 8.30 10.16
CA SER A 53 0.26 7.86 11.56
C SER A 53 -0.75 8.68 12.35
N ALA A 54 -1.16 8.18 13.51
CA ALA A 54 -2.16 8.85 14.35
C ALA A 54 -1.72 10.22 14.88
N ASP A 55 -0.41 10.50 14.89
CA ASP A 55 0.16 11.82 15.22
C ASP A 55 0.15 12.82 14.04
N GLY A 56 -0.37 12.39 12.87
CA GLY A 56 -0.44 13.20 11.65
C GLY A 56 0.82 13.14 10.78
N THR A 57 1.84 12.36 11.14
CA THR A 57 3.03 12.19 10.31
C THR A 57 2.70 11.37 9.05
N HIS A 58 3.12 11.86 7.89
CA HIS A 58 2.97 11.15 6.63
C HIS A 58 4.17 10.22 6.38
N THR A 59 3.90 9.01 5.91
CA THR A 59 4.88 8.05 5.42
C THR A 59 4.33 7.35 4.18
N SER A 60 5.12 6.49 3.54
CA SER A 60 4.74 5.85 2.28
C SER A 60 4.91 4.35 2.33
N VAL A 61 3.94 3.65 1.73
CA VAL A 61 4.04 2.23 1.41
C VAL A 61 4.24 2.10 -0.09
N THR A 62 5.36 1.52 -0.50
CA THR A 62 5.69 1.25 -1.90
C THR A 62 5.54 -0.25 -2.17
N ILE A 63 4.70 -0.58 -3.14
CA ILE A 63 4.46 -1.95 -3.59
C ILE A 63 5.24 -2.13 -4.89
N ASN A 64 6.24 -3.03 -4.88
CA ASN A 64 6.96 -3.46 -6.06
C ASN A 64 6.32 -4.74 -6.60
N ILE A 65 5.99 -4.72 -7.89
CA ILE A 65 5.33 -5.83 -8.58
C ILE A 65 6.24 -6.28 -9.70
N ASP A 66 6.71 -7.51 -9.62
CA ASP A 66 7.56 -8.09 -10.66
C ASP A 66 6.69 -8.65 -11.78
N GLY A 67 7.00 -8.22 -13.01
CA GLY A 67 6.43 -8.75 -14.24
C GLY A 67 7.10 -10.02 -14.74
#